data_AF-A0A923TJY3-F1
#
_entry.id   AF-A0A923TJY3-F1
#
_cell.length_a   1.000
_cell.length_b   1.000
_cell.length_c   1.000
_cell.angle_alpha   90.00
_cell.angle_beta   90.00
_cell.angle_gamma   90.00
#
_symmetry.space_group_name_H-M   'P 1'
#
loop_
_entity.id
_entity.type
_entity.pdbx_description
1 polymer ?
#
loop_
_entity_poly.entity_id
_entity_poly.type
_entity_poly.pdbx_seq_one_letter_code
_entity_poly.pdbx_strand_id
1 'polypeptide(L)' 'MLVAPAAEAAVSYRNCTELQKTYPHGVGQAGASDRTGSGKPVTTWKRDTAAYNKAVRANAGLDRDKDKVACEKR' A
#
# COMPACT_ATOMS: atom_id res chain seq x y z
N MET A 1 -0.14 16.12 28.19
CA MET A 1 0.49 14.85 27.73
C MET A 1 0.76 15.02 26.24
N LEU A 2 2.04 15.12 25.83
CA LEU A 2 2.42 15.16 24.43
C LEU A 2 2.48 13.73 23.91
N VAL A 3 1.53 13.36 23.05
CA VAL A 3 1.60 12.13 22.25
C VAL A 3 2.67 12.38 21.19
N ALA A 4 3.81 11.69 21.30
CA ALA A 4 4.83 11.72 20.26
C ALA A 4 4.20 11.29 18.93
N PRO A 5 4.46 11.99 17.81
CA PRO A 5 4.09 11.44 16.51
C PRO A 5 4.85 10.12 16.40
N ALA A 6 4.13 9.01 16.27
CA ALA A 6 4.75 7.75 15.88
C ALA A 6 5.47 8.05 14.58
N ALA A 7 6.80 8.16 14.64
CA ALA A 7 7.62 8.21 13.46
C ALA A 7 7.21 6.96 12.68
N GLU A 8 6.50 7.16 11.57
CA GLU A 8 6.19 6.11 10.62
C GLU A 8 7.54 5.60 10.14
N ALA A 9 8.06 4.63 10.90
CA ALA A 9 9.25 3.88 10.60
C ALA A 9 9.18 3.62 9.11
N ALA A 10 10.26 3.88 8.39
CA ALA A 10 10.32 3.59 6.97
C ALA A 10 10.14 2.08 6.80
N VAL A 11 8.88 1.62 6.73
CA VAL A 11 8.57 0.19 6.70
C VAL A 11 8.85 -0.25 5.28
N SER A 12 10.07 -0.75 5.09
CA SER A 12 10.48 -1.40 3.86
C SER A 12 9.86 -2.79 3.83
N TYR A 13 8.79 -2.97 3.07
CA TYR A 13 8.14 -4.26 2.90
C TYR A 13 8.90 -5.09 1.88
N ARG A 14 9.44 -6.24 2.30
CA ARG A 14 10.13 -7.17 1.39
C ARG A 14 9.19 -7.84 0.40
N ASN A 15 7.94 -8.08 0.81
CA ASN A 15 6.90 -8.74 0.03
C ASN A 15 5.52 -8.30 0.49
N CYS A 16 4.50 -8.71 -0.25
CA CYS A 16 3.11 -8.42 0.06
C CYS A 16 2.61 -8.98 1.39
N THR A 17 3.20 -10.07 1.89
CA THR A 17 2.82 -10.66 3.19
C THR A 17 3.22 -9.73 4.34
N GLU A 18 4.42 -9.16 4.29
CA GLU A 18 4.87 -8.17 5.27
C GLU A 18 4.02 -6.89 5.21
N LEU A 19 3.67 -6.46 4.00
CA LEU A 19 2.78 -5.30 3.82
C LEU A 19 1.40 -5.58 4.41
N GLN A 20 0.83 -6.75 4.16
CA GLN A 20 -0.48 -7.17 4.67
C GLN A 20 -0.55 -7.26 6.20
N LYS A 21 0.57 -7.51 6.89
CA LYS A 21 0.61 -7.46 8.35
C LYS A 21 0.30 -6.06 8.90
N THR A 22 0.71 -5.01 8.18
CA THR A 22 0.42 -3.61 8.55
C THR A 22 -0.87 -3.11 7.90
N TYR A 23 -1.09 -3.46 6.63
CA TYR A 23 -2.20 -3.04 5.80
C TYR A 23 -2.94 -4.28 5.26
N PRO A 24 -3.90 -4.84 6.03
CA PRO A 24 -4.55 -6.12 5.70
C PRO A 24 -5.12 -6.23 4.28
N HIS A 25 -5.51 -5.09 3.70
CA HIS A 25 -6.10 -5.00 2.36
C HIS A 25 -5.18 -4.38 1.31
N GLY A 26 -3.92 -4.10 1.65
CA GLY A 26 -2.98 -3.35 0.82
C GLY A 26 -3.02 -1.84 1.08
N VAL A 27 -2.16 -1.11 0.38
CA VAL A 27 -2.02 0.35 0.50
C VAL A 27 -1.91 0.98 -0.88
N GLY A 28 -2.56 2.12 -1.10
CA GLY A 28 -2.55 2.81 -2.39
C GLY A 28 -2.58 4.33 -2.25
N GLN A 29 -2.28 5.03 -3.34
CA GLN A 29 -2.35 6.50 -3.37
C GLN A 29 -3.79 6.99 -3.19
N ALA A 30 -3.97 8.16 -2.58
CA ALA A 30 -5.26 8.85 -2.57
C ALA A 30 -5.63 9.22 -4.03
N GLY A 31 -6.58 8.47 -4.60
CA GLY A 31 -6.96 8.58 -6.03
C GLY A 31 -6.40 7.47 -6.93
N ALA A 32 -5.66 6.50 -6.36
CA ALA A 32 -5.37 5.26 -7.07
C ALA A 32 -6.67 4.47 -7.30
N SER A 33 -6.70 3.74 -8.40
CA SER A 33 -7.78 2.83 -8.76
C SER A 33 -7.16 1.52 -9.17
N ASP A 34 -7.53 0.47 -8.46
CA ASP A 34 -7.15 -0.90 -8.77
C ASP A 34 -7.47 -1.21 -10.24
N ARG A 35 -6.44 -1.50 -11.04
CA ARG A 35 -6.59 -1.76 -12.48
C ARG A 35 -6.71 -3.25 -12.71
N THR A 36 -7.61 -3.91 -11.98
CA THR A 36 -7.98 -5.29 -12.26
C THR A 36 -8.67 -5.38 -13.62
N GLY A 37 -7.95 -5.92 -14.61
CA GLY A 37 -8.29 -5.86 -16.04
C GLY A 37 -9.64 -6.44 -16.47
N SER A 38 -10.48 -6.97 -15.58
CA SER A 38 -11.86 -7.43 -15.91
C SER A 38 -12.80 -7.51 -14.69
N GLY A 39 -12.58 -6.72 -13.62
CA GLY A 39 -13.30 -6.88 -12.34
C GLY A 39 -13.71 -5.58 -11.64
N LYS A 40 -14.45 -5.71 -10.53
CA LYS A 40 -14.81 -4.57 -9.65
C LYS A 40 -13.56 -4.07 -8.94
N PRO A 41 -13.10 -2.82 -9.06
CA PRO A 41 -11.86 -2.40 -8.42
C PRO A 41 -11.87 -2.68 -6.90
N VAL A 42 -10.77 -3.21 -6.37
CA VAL A 42 -10.59 -3.30 -4.91
C VAL A 42 -10.53 -1.87 -4.37
N THR A 43 -11.25 -1.59 -3.29
CA THR A 43 -11.27 -0.26 -2.63
C THR A 43 -11.11 -0.35 -1.12
N THR A 44 -10.90 -1.56 -0.60
CA THR A 44 -10.73 -1.86 0.83
C THR A 44 -9.32 -1.55 1.33
N TRP A 45 -8.37 -1.31 0.42
CA TRP A 45 -7.00 -0.91 0.74
C TRP A 45 -6.94 0.46 1.43
N LYS A 46 -5.87 0.65 2.21
CA LYS A 46 -5.62 1.90 2.91
C LYS A 46 -5.17 2.97 1.92
N ARG A 47 -5.90 4.08 1.84
CA ARG A 47 -5.48 5.28 1.10
C ARG A 47 -4.43 6.03 1.89
N ASP A 48 -3.17 5.79 1.55
CA ASP A 48 -2.03 6.48 2.11
C ASP A 48 -0.92 6.60 1.07
N THR A 49 -0.87 7.77 0.43
CA THR A 49 0.13 8.08 -0.59
C THR A 49 1.55 8.03 -0.05
N ALA A 50 1.77 8.41 1.22
CA ALA A 50 3.10 8.43 1.82
C ALA A 50 3.58 7.01 2.08
N ALA A 51 2.74 6.17 2.69
CA ALA A 51 3.05 4.77 2.94
C ALA A 51 3.22 3.98 1.63
N TYR A 52 2.33 4.18 0.64
CA TYR A 52 2.47 3.59 -0.69
C TYR A 52 3.81 3.96 -1.32
N ASN A 53 4.15 5.27 -1.37
CA ASN A 53 5.40 5.72 -1.97
C ASN A 53 6.62 5.14 -1.25
N LYS A 54 6.60 5.03 0.09
CA LYS A 54 7.67 4.38 0.86
C LYS A 54 7.79 2.90 0.49
N ALA A 55 6.66 2.19 0.41
CA ALA A 55 6.62 0.77 0.07
C ALA A 55 7.19 0.50 -1.34
N VAL A 56 6.68 1.18 -2.37
CA VAL A 56 7.14 0.96 -3.76
C VAL A 56 8.56 1.48 -4.02
N ARG A 57 9.03 2.48 -3.26
CA ARG A 57 10.45 2.89 -3.29
C ARG A 57 11.36 1.82 -2.71
N ALA A 58 10.93 1.14 -1.65
CA ALA A 58 11.70 0.05 -1.04
C ALA A 58 11.67 -1.21 -1.90
N ASN A 59 10.51 -1.53 -2.48
CA ASN A 59 10.34 -2.63 -3.40
C ASN A 59 9.27 -2.30 -4.44
N ALA A 60 9.70 -1.90 -5.64
CA ALA A 60 8.80 -1.59 -6.74
C ALA A 60 8.01 -2.81 -7.23
N GLY A 61 8.43 -4.03 -6.88
CA GLY A 61 7.69 -5.25 -7.17
C GLY A 61 6.43 -5.46 -6.32
N LEU A 62 6.14 -4.58 -5.35
CA LEU A 62 4.90 -4.62 -4.56
C LEU A 62 3.68 -4.14 -5.36
N ASP A 63 3.88 -3.25 -6.31
CA ASP A 63 2.88 -2.80 -7.29
C ASP A 63 3.36 -3.27 -8.67
N ARG A 64 3.03 -4.52 -9.00
CA ARG A 64 3.56 -5.19 -10.21
C ARG A 64 2.89 -4.67 -11.49
N ASP A 65 1.62 -4.28 -11.39
CA ASP A 65 0.77 -3.80 -12.47
C ASP A 65 0.71 -2.27 -12.59
N LYS A 66 1.40 -1.56 -11.68
CA LYS A 66 1.63 -0.10 -11.70
C LYS A 66 0.34 0.70 -11.67
N ASP A 67 -0.65 0.21 -10.95
CA ASP A 67 -1.96 0.82 -10.83
C ASP A 67 -2.06 1.82 -9.66
N LYS A 68 -0.94 2.02 -8.96
CA LYS A 68 -0.79 2.89 -7.78
C LYS A 68 -1.43 2.32 -6.52
N VAL A 69 -1.69 1.01 -6.51
CA VAL A 69 -2.09 0.21 -5.37
C VAL A 69 -1.04 -0.90 -5.20
N ALA A 70 -0.62 -1.16 -3.97
CA ALA A 70 0.38 -2.16 -3.66
C ALA A 70 -0.25 -3.30 -2.87
N CYS A 71 -0.05 -4.53 -3.38
CA CYS A 71 -0.44 -5.77 -2.72
C CYS A 71 -1.91 -5.80 -2.28
N GLU A 72 -2.79 -5.28 -3.14
CA GLU A 72 -4.22 -5.27 -3.00
C GLU A 72 -4.77 -6.69 -2.86
N LYS A 73 -5.72 -6.84 -1.94
CA LYS A 73 -6.37 -8.12 -1.67
C LYS A 73 -7.88 -7.94 -1.67
N ARG A 74 -8.55 -8.74 -2.50
CA ARG A 74 -10.01 -8.89 -2.50
C ARG A 74 -10.48 -9.68 -1.29
#